data_AF-A0A7X8WS38-F1
#
_entry.id   AF-A0A7X8WS38-F1
#
_cell.length_a   1.000
_cell.length_b   1.000
_cell.length_c   1.000
_cell.angle_alpha   90.00
_cell.angle_beta   90.00
_cell.angle_gamma   90.00
#
_symmetry.space_group_name_H-M   'P 1'
#
loop_
_entity.id
_entity.type
_entity.pdbx_description
1 polymer ?
#
loop_
_entity_poly.entity_id
_entity_poly.type
_entity_poly.pdbx_seq_one_letter_code
_entity_poly.pdbx_strand_id
1 'polypeptide(L)'
;MHAVLSQGPVSAATIGKELDLTAAAVRRHLDTLEEEGLVEVKAVSGSQRGAGRPSRRYVVTHQGQVELGDDYLDVASEAMSALVELGGQEALRGFARKYFADIETRFHKQLPEDAMLNDRIQTLTAVLADLGFAATTRRAGRAAKVTTLRAAQICQGHCPIQELAGEFPQFCEEETDLFARLLQVDVRRLSTMPTGGHVCNTHVPLGRAAHASLIAASGSKN
;
A
#
# COMPACT_ATOMS: atom_id res chain seq x y z
N MET A 1 14.79 23.99 -3.52
CA MET A 1 13.53 23.75 -2.76
C MET A 1 13.59 24.26 -1.31
N HIS A 2 14.62 23.94 -0.52
CA HIS A 2 14.74 24.35 0.90
C HIS A 2 14.54 25.86 1.18
N ALA A 3 15.05 26.76 0.33
CA ALA A 3 14.83 28.21 0.49
C ALA A 3 13.36 28.62 0.33
N VAL A 4 12.59 27.94 -0.52
CA VAL A 4 11.14 28.16 -0.66
C VAL A 4 10.38 27.56 0.52
N LEU A 5 10.82 26.41 1.02
CA LEU A 5 10.25 25.74 2.19
C LEU A 5 10.40 26.57 3.46
N SER A 6 11.60 27.09 3.73
CA SER A 6 11.93 27.81 4.96
C SER A 6 11.45 29.27 4.98
N GLN A 7 11.26 29.90 3.82
CA GLN A 7 10.99 31.34 3.71
C GLN A 7 9.72 31.69 2.92
N GLY A 8 8.96 30.69 2.48
CA GLY A 8 7.73 30.88 1.73
C GLY A 8 6.73 31.78 2.49
N PRO A 9 6.04 32.74 1.84
CA PRO A 9 6.12 33.09 0.42
C PRO A 9 7.35 33.96 0.08
N VAL A 10 8.26 33.42 -0.74
CA VAL A 10 9.57 34.04 -1.05
C VAL A 10 9.70 34.39 -2.54
N SER A 11 10.49 35.41 -2.86
CA SER A 11 10.76 35.81 -4.26
C SER A 11 12.08 35.24 -4.78
N ALA A 12 12.18 35.02 -6.09
CA ALA A 12 13.43 34.62 -6.74
C ALA A 12 14.58 35.64 -6.52
N ALA A 13 14.26 36.92 -6.30
CA ALA A 13 15.25 37.94 -6.00
C ALA A 13 15.81 37.81 -4.58
N THR A 14 14.97 37.39 -3.62
CA THR A 14 15.39 37.12 -2.24
C THR A 14 16.32 35.92 -2.20
N ILE A 15 15.90 34.80 -2.81
CA ILE A 15 16.71 33.58 -2.89
C ILE A 15 18.03 33.85 -3.63
N GLY A 16 17.99 34.62 -4.73
CA GLY A 16 19.19 34.97 -5.48
C GLY A 16 20.22 35.72 -4.64
N LYS A 17 19.80 36.65 -3.78
CA LYS A 17 20.71 37.39 -2.89
C LYS A 17 21.39 36.48 -1.87
N GLU A 18 20.67 35.50 -1.32
CA GLU A 18 21.21 34.59 -0.31
C GLU A 18 22.18 33.57 -0.89
N LEU A 19 21.93 33.11 -2.11
CA LEU A 19 22.73 32.10 -2.79
C LEU A 19 23.84 32.70 -3.69
N ASP A 20 24.00 34.03 -3.68
CA ASP A 20 24.89 34.78 -4.59
C ASP A 20 24.64 34.44 -6.08
N LEU A 21 23.37 34.31 -6.45
CA LEU A 21 22.89 34.01 -7.80
C LEU A 21 22.03 35.14 -8.37
N THR A 22 22.01 35.26 -9.69
CA THR A 22 21.08 36.19 -10.34
C THR A 22 19.64 35.71 -10.17
N ALA A 23 18.70 36.65 -10.02
CA ALA A 23 17.29 36.33 -9.95
C ALA A 23 16.78 35.58 -11.21
N ALA A 24 17.45 35.74 -12.36
CA ALA A 24 17.14 35.01 -13.58
C ALA A 24 17.55 33.53 -13.51
N ALA A 25 18.72 33.24 -12.95
CA ALA A 25 19.17 31.86 -12.73
C ALA A 25 18.22 31.13 -11.75
N VAL A 26 17.88 31.78 -10.64
CA VAL A 26 16.95 31.22 -9.66
C VAL A 26 15.55 31.00 -10.24
N ARG A 27 15.04 31.93 -11.07
CA ARG A 27 13.73 31.76 -11.72
C ARG A 27 13.67 30.51 -12.59
N ARG A 28 14.71 30.20 -13.37
CA ARG A 28 14.73 28.98 -14.19
C ARG A 28 14.52 27.73 -13.35
N HIS A 29 15.18 27.64 -12.19
CA HIS A 29 14.99 26.52 -11.27
C HIS A 29 13.59 26.49 -10.64
N LEU A 30 13.05 27.66 -10.27
CA LEU A 30 11.70 27.75 -9.70
C LEU A 30 10.62 27.44 -10.72
N ASP A 31 10.82 27.79 -11.99
CA ASP A 31 9.89 27.48 -13.08
C ASP A 31 9.88 25.96 -13.34
N THR A 32 11.04 25.28 -13.30
CA THR A 32 11.08 23.80 -13.36
C THR A 32 10.36 23.15 -12.17
N LEU A 33 10.60 23.62 -10.95
CA LEU A 33 9.92 23.09 -9.75
C LEU A 33 8.39 23.35 -9.79
N GLU A 34 7.95 24.41 -10.46
CA GLU A 34 6.53 24.71 -10.65
C GLU A 34 5.91 23.82 -11.73
N GLU A 35 6.62 23.55 -12.82
CA GLU A 35 6.23 22.58 -13.85
C GLU A 35 6.12 21.15 -13.30
N GLU A 36 7.01 20.78 -12.37
CA GLU A 36 6.97 19.51 -11.64
C GLU A 36 5.87 19.47 -10.56
N GLY A 37 5.20 20.60 -10.29
CA GLY A 37 4.13 20.70 -9.31
C GLY A 37 4.60 20.77 -7.86
N LEU A 38 5.89 20.99 -7.60
CA LEU A 38 6.50 21.01 -6.26
C LEU A 38 6.41 22.39 -5.58
N VAL A 39 6.33 23.45 -6.36
CA VAL A 39 6.10 24.82 -5.86
C VAL A 39 4.97 25.50 -6.65
N GLU A 40 4.24 26.40 -6.01
CA GLU A 40 3.20 27.20 -6.66
C GLU A 40 3.43 28.69 -6.40
N VAL A 41 2.89 29.53 -7.31
CA VAL A 41 2.93 30.98 -7.15
C VAL A 41 1.69 31.44 -6.39
N LYS A 42 1.88 31.94 -5.17
CA LYS A 42 0.83 32.64 -4.44
C LYS A 42 0.89 34.14 -4.68
N ALA A 43 -0.26 34.71 -5.09
CA ALA A 43 -0.44 36.14 -5.09
C ALA A 43 -0.52 36.64 -3.64
N VAL A 44 0.45 37.43 -3.20
CA VAL A 44 0.42 38.08 -1.88
C VAL A 44 -0.28 39.43 -2.04
N SER A 45 -1.44 39.61 -1.40
CA SER A 45 -2.12 40.90 -1.34
C SER A 45 -1.23 41.88 -0.56
N GLY A 46 -0.99 43.07 -1.14
CA GLY A 46 -0.14 44.12 -0.54
C GLY A 46 1.18 44.39 -1.26
N SER A 47 1.57 43.60 -2.28
CA SER A 47 2.73 43.92 -3.13
C SER A 47 2.36 44.93 -4.23
N GLN A 48 1.95 46.14 -3.84
CA GLN A 48 1.92 47.29 -4.74
C GLN A 48 2.74 48.43 -4.14
N ARG A 49 3.87 48.74 -4.78
CA ARG A 49 4.38 50.10 -5.05
C ARG A 49 5.76 50.04 -5.72
N GLY A 50 5.75 50.03 -7.06
CA GLY A 50 6.94 50.20 -7.89
C GLY A 50 6.67 49.87 -9.36
N ALA A 51 7.32 50.59 -10.29
CA ALA A 51 7.30 50.27 -11.71
C ALA A 51 8.03 48.93 -11.95
N GLY A 52 7.30 47.89 -12.32
CA GLY A 52 7.84 46.56 -12.61
C GLY A 52 6.78 45.46 -12.52
N ARG A 53 7.00 44.34 -13.22
CA ARG A 53 6.15 43.14 -13.14
C ARG A 53 6.08 42.66 -11.68
N PRO A 54 4.90 42.39 -11.11
CA PRO A 54 4.76 41.94 -9.72
C PRO A 54 5.66 40.74 -9.43
N SER A 55 6.39 40.77 -8.32
CA SER A 55 7.30 39.71 -7.94
C SER A 55 6.50 38.45 -7.59
N ARG A 56 6.58 37.43 -8.45
CA ARG A 56 6.06 36.07 -8.15
C ARG A 56 6.62 35.65 -6.80
N ARG A 57 5.74 35.21 -5.90
CA ARG A 57 6.12 34.62 -4.61
C ARG A 57 5.81 33.14 -4.66
N TYR A 58 6.81 32.34 -4.34
CA TYR A 58 6.75 30.90 -4.43
C TYR A 58 6.53 30.32 -3.03
N VAL A 59 5.69 29.29 -2.96
CA VAL A 59 5.48 28.44 -1.77
C VAL A 59 5.55 26.98 -2.22
N VAL A 60 5.91 26.08 -1.30
CA VAL A 60 5.89 24.63 -1.58
C VAL A 60 4.44 24.15 -1.64
N THR A 61 4.11 23.34 -2.65
CA THR A 61 2.78 22.74 -2.78
C THR A 61 2.61 21.56 -1.83
N HIS A 62 1.40 21.01 -1.72
CA HIS A 62 1.22 19.73 -1.02
C HIS A 62 2.10 18.62 -1.61
N GLN A 63 2.20 18.51 -2.94
CA GLN A 63 3.04 17.51 -3.59
C GLN A 63 4.53 17.71 -3.24
N GLY A 64 4.99 18.97 -3.21
CA GLY A 64 6.35 19.29 -2.77
C GLY A 64 6.60 18.96 -1.30
N GLN A 65 5.59 19.04 -0.43
CA GLN A 65 5.70 18.59 0.96
C GLN A 65 5.83 17.06 1.06
N VAL A 66 5.10 16.30 0.23
CA VAL A 66 5.21 14.83 0.18
C VAL A 66 6.59 14.39 -0.33
N GLU A 67 7.15 15.05 -1.34
CA GLU A 67 8.50 14.73 -1.83
C GLU A 67 9.63 15.06 -0.84
N LEU A 68 9.40 15.99 0.09
CA LEU A 68 10.36 16.30 1.15
C LEU A 68 10.44 15.21 2.22
N GLY A 69 9.57 14.20 2.14
CA GLY A 69 9.38 13.16 3.13
C GLY A 69 8.28 13.55 4.11
N ASP A 70 7.43 12.58 4.42
CA ASP A 70 6.61 12.60 5.60
C ASP A 70 7.06 11.47 6.54
N ASP A 71 6.79 11.66 7.82
CA ASP A 71 7.11 10.70 8.86
C ASP A 71 5.90 9.81 9.19
N TYR A 72 4.95 9.65 8.25
CA TYR A 72 3.70 8.96 8.54
C TYR A 72 3.93 7.49 8.89
N LEU A 73 4.97 6.89 8.32
CA LEU A 73 5.31 5.50 8.63
C LEU A 73 5.82 5.35 10.06
N ASP A 74 6.75 6.20 10.52
CA ASP A 74 7.26 6.13 11.90
C ASP A 74 6.13 6.40 12.90
N VAL A 75 5.27 7.38 12.64
CA VAL A 75 4.08 7.64 13.46
C VAL A 75 3.13 6.43 13.47
N ALA A 76 2.94 5.77 12.32
CA ALA A 76 2.11 4.57 12.24
C ALA A 76 2.74 3.40 13.03
N SER A 77 4.05 3.20 12.92
CA SER A 77 4.78 2.18 13.68
C SER A 77 4.76 2.44 15.18
N GLU A 78 4.92 3.69 15.62
CA GLU A 78 4.79 4.09 17.02
C GLU A 78 3.37 3.83 17.53
N ALA A 79 2.35 4.18 16.73
CA ALA A 79 0.95 3.91 17.09
C ALA A 79 0.64 2.41 17.20
N MET A 80 1.18 1.58 16.31
CA MET A 80 1.04 0.11 16.40
C MET A 80 1.77 -0.44 17.63
N SER A 81 2.95 0.08 17.96
CA SER A 81 3.68 -0.29 19.16
C SER A 81 2.91 0.06 20.43
N ALA A 82 2.38 1.29 20.52
CA ALA A 82 1.52 1.72 21.63
C ALA A 82 0.25 0.86 21.75
N LEU A 83 -0.34 0.44 20.63
CA LEU A 83 -1.49 -0.48 20.63
C LEU A 83 -1.13 -1.83 21.26
N VAL A 84 0.05 -2.36 20.95
CA VAL A 84 0.56 -3.60 21.55
C VAL A 84 0.84 -3.42 23.04
N GLU A 85 1.41 -2.28 23.46
CA GLU A 85 1.67 -2.01 24.88
C GLU A 85 0.38 -1.95 25.71
N LEU A 86 -0.67 -1.31 25.18
CA LEU A 86 -1.92 -1.11 25.88
C LEU A 86 -2.86 -2.32 25.83
N GLY A 87 -2.92 -2.99 24.68
CA GLY A 87 -3.92 -4.03 24.39
C GLY A 87 -3.34 -5.41 24.11
N GLY A 88 -2.02 -5.57 24.15
CA GLY A 88 -1.32 -6.80 23.81
C GLY A 88 -1.39 -7.16 22.33
N GLN A 89 -0.88 -8.35 22.01
CA GLN A 89 -0.81 -8.86 20.64
C GLN A 89 -2.19 -9.05 19.98
N GLU A 90 -3.22 -9.32 20.78
CA GLU A 90 -4.58 -9.52 20.25
C GLU A 90 -5.21 -8.20 19.78
N ALA A 91 -4.87 -7.07 20.41
CA ALA A 91 -5.33 -5.76 19.94
C ALA A 91 -4.78 -5.45 18.54
N LEU A 92 -3.50 -5.77 18.31
CA LEU A 92 -2.88 -5.62 16.99
C LEU A 92 -3.49 -6.57 15.95
N ARG A 93 -3.74 -7.84 16.30
CA ARG A 93 -4.47 -8.77 15.42
C ARG A 93 -5.88 -8.29 15.10
N GLY A 94 -6.61 -7.78 16.08
CA GLY A 94 -7.93 -7.19 15.88
C GLY A 94 -7.89 -5.98 14.94
N PHE A 95 -6.85 -5.14 15.05
CA PHE A 95 -6.63 -4.04 14.12
C PHE A 95 -6.31 -4.52 12.71
N ALA A 96 -5.39 -5.48 12.54
CA ALA A 96 -5.06 -6.07 11.25
C ALA A 96 -6.28 -6.73 10.59
N ARG A 97 -7.10 -7.45 11.36
CA ARG A 97 -8.36 -8.02 10.88
C ARG A 97 -9.33 -6.95 10.39
N LYS A 98 -9.46 -5.85 11.14
CA LYS A 98 -10.28 -4.70 10.75
C LYS A 98 -9.75 -4.02 9.48
N TYR A 99 -8.42 -3.92 9.34
CA TYR A 99 -7.78 -3.37 8.13
C TYR A 99 -8.17 -4.15 6.87
N PHE A 100 -8.22 -5.48 6.95
CA PHE A 100 -8.60 -6.32 5.81
C PHE A 100 -10.12 -6.56 5.63
N ALA A 101 -10.97 -5.99 6.49
CA ALA A 101 -12.42 -6.23 6.44
C ALA A 101 -13.08 -5.72 5.12
N ASP A 102 -12.52 -4.69 4.49
CA ASP A 102 -13.00 -4.19 3.20
C ASP A 102 -12.78 -5.23 2.07
N ILE A 103 -11.69 -6.01 2.14
CA ILE A 103 -11.45 -7.10 1.19
C ILE A 103 -12.58 -8.13 1.28
N GLU A 104 -12.91 -8.56 2.50
CA GLU A 104 -13.98 -9.54 2.75
C GLU A 104 -15.34 -9.04 2.24
N THR A 105 -15.65 -7.78 2.53
CA THR A 105 -16.90 -7.14 2.11
C THR A 105 -17.01 -7.07 0.58
N ARG A 106 -15.96 -6.60 -0.11
CA ARG A 106 -15.93 -6.52 -1.58
C ARG A 106 -15.95 -7.90 -2.22
N PHE A 107 -15.23 -8.86 -1.65
CA PHE A 107 -15.23 -10.24 -2.10
C PHE A 107 -16.65 -10.81 -2.11
N HIS A 108 -17.37 -10.73 -0.99
CA HIS A 108 -18.73 -11.26 -0.91
C HIS A 108 -19.72 -10.54 -1.83
N LYS A 109 -19.53 -9.24 -2.08
CA LYS A 109 -20.34 -8.49 -3.04
C LYS A 109 -20.14 -8.91 -4.49
N GLN A 110 -18.94 -9.37 -4.84
CA GLN A 110 -18.55 -9.74 -6.20
C GLN A 110 -18.62 -11.25 -6.47
N LEU A 111 -18.82 -12.07 -5.43
CA LEU A 111 -18.81 -13.53 -5.55
C LEU A 111 -20.12 -14.05 -6.17
N PRO A 112 -20.07 -14.87 -7.24
CA PRO A 112 -21.25 -15.56 -7.76
C PRO A 112 -21.89 -16.50 -6.73
N GLU A 113 -23.21 -16.71 -6.80
CA GLU A 113 -23.94 -17.58 -5.86
C GLU A 113 -23.47 -19.05 -5.91
N ASP A 114 -23.13 -19.54 -7.10
CA ASP A 114 -22.68 -20.90 -7.38
C ASP A 114 -21.15 -21.01 -7.55
N ALA A 115 -20.41 -20.05 -6.97
CA ALA A 115 -18.96 -19.95 -7.12
C ALA A 115 -18.19 -21.18 -6.64
N MET A 116 -17.40 -21.75 -7.55
CA MET A 116 -16.41 -22.78 -7.24
C MET A 116 -15.09 -22.15 -6.76
N LEU A 117 -14.14 -22.98 -6.32
CA LEU A 117 -12.82 -22.51 -5.87
C LEU A 117 -12.11 -21.63 -6.91
N ASN A 118 -12.20 -21.97 -8.20
CA ASN A 118 -11.59 -21.14 -9.24
C ASN A 118 -12.23 -19.75 -9.29
N ASP A 119 -13.55 -19.65 -9.16
CA ASP A 119 -14.27 -18.37 -9.16
C ASP A 119 -13.88 -17.54 -7.94
N ARG A 120 -13.83 -18.17 -6.75
CA ARG A 120 -13.32 -17.55 -5.52
C ARG A 120 -11.90 -17.01 -5.68
N ILE A 121 -10.99 -17.78 -6.26
CA ILE A 121 -9.61 -17.35 -6.51
C ILE A 121 -9.58 -16.13 -7.44
N GLN A 122 -10.38 -16.12 -8.51
CA GLN A 122 -10.43 -14.98 -9.43
C GLN A 122 -11.04 -13.74 -8.76
N THR A 123 -12.16 -13.88 -8.03
CA THR A 123 -12.80 -12.79 -7.29
C THR A 123 -11.84 -12.18 -6.27
N LEU A 124 -11.19 -13.00 -5.44
CA LEU A 124 -10.23 -12.51 -4.44
C LEU A 124 -9.07 -11.77 -5.12
N THR A 125 -8.54 -12.31 -6.21
CA THR A 125 -7.44 -11.65 -6.94
C THR A 125 -7.86 -10.31 -7.52
N ALA A 126 -9.07 -10.22 -8.11
CA ALA A 126 -9.59 -8.96 -8.64
C ALA A 126 -9.75 -7.91 -7.53
N VAL A 127 -10.34 -8.28 -6.40
CA VAL A 127 -10.50 -7.38 -5.24
C VAL A 127 -9.15 -6.87 -4.73
N LEU A 128 -8.15 -7.75 -4.61
CA LEU A 128 -6.80 -7.36 -4.20
C LEU A 128 -6.14 -6.42 -5.21
N ALA A 129 -6.31 -6.66 -6.52
CA ALA A 129 -5.78 -5.79 -7.56
C ALA A 129 -6.40 -4.39 -7.50
N ASP A 130 -7.72 -4.30 -7.31
CA ASP A 130 -8.45 -3.04 -7.16
C ASP A 130 -8.03 -2.25 -5.92
N LEU A 131 -7.60 -2.95 -4.86
CA LEU A 131 -7.09 -2.35 -3.62
C LEU A 131 -5.58 -2.04 -3.67
N GLY A 132 -4.97 -2.16 -4.85
CA GLY A 132 -3.58 -1.73 -5.07
C GLY A 132 -2.53 -2.82 -4.80
N PHE A 133 -2.89 -4.05 -4.43
CA PHE A 133 -1.91 -5.12 -4.19
C PHE A 133 -1.23 -5.67 -5.47
N ALA A 134 -1.58 -5.12 -6.65
CA ALA A 134 -1.10 -5.61 -7.95
C ALA A 134 -1.21 -7.14 -8.09
N ALA A 135 -2.39 -7.67 -7.73
CA ALA A 135 -2.59 -9.10 -7.58
C ALA A 135 -2.82 -9.82 -8.92
N THR A 136 -2.24 -11.01 -9.06
CA THR A 136 -2.39 -11.88 -10.23
C THR A 136 -2.53 -13.34 -9.81
N THR A 137 -3.07 -14.20 -10.70
CA THR A 137 -3.11 -15.65 -10.48
C THR A 137 -2.22 -16.42 -11.44
N ARG A 138 -1.57 -17.48 -10.95
CA ARG A 138 -0.80 -18.43 -11.75
C ARG A 138 -1.25 -19.85 -11.44
N ARG A 139 -1.15 -20.76 -12.42
CA ARG A 139 -1.39 -22.20 -12.20
C ARG A 139 -0.07 -22.95 -12.17
N ALA A 140 0.19 -23.65 -11.07
CA ALA A 140 1.32 -24.55 -10.90
C ALA A 140 0.89 -26.01 -11.11
N GLY A 141 1.80 -26.85 -11.62
CA GLY A 141 1.52 -28.28 -11.81
C GLY A 141 0.61 -28.64 -12.99
N ARG A 142 0.52 -27.79 -14.04
CA ARG A 142 -0.31 -28.07 -15.25
C ARG A 142 0.02 -29.39 -15.94
N ALA A 143 1.28 -29.86 -15.86
CA ALA A 143 1.72 -31.14 -16.42
C ALA A 143 1.52 -32.34 -15.47
N ALA A 144 1.04 -32.13 -14.24
CA ALA A 144 0.83 -33.21 -13.28
C ALA A 144 -0.36 -34.09 -13.71
N LYS A 145 -0.08 -35.39 -13.90
CA LYS A 145 -1.08 -36.43 -14.20
C LYS A 145 -2.01 -36.70 -13.00
N VAL A 146 -1.54 -36.40 -11.79
CA VAL A 146 -2.30 -36.54 -10.55
C VAL A 146 -2.90 -35.19 -10.16
N THR A 147 -4.22 -35.13 -10.00
CA THR A 147 -4.93 -33.88 -9.69
C THR A 147 -4.52 -33.27 -8.34
N THR A 148 -4.11 -34.10 -7.36
CA THR A 148 -3.65 -33.66 -6.02
C THR A 148 -2.38 -32.81 -6.04
N LEU A 149 -1.63 -32.81 -7.14
CA LEU A 149 -0.41 -32.00 -7.30
C LEU A 149 -0.64 -30.68 -8.07
N ARG A 150 -1.90 -30.35 -8.38
CA ARG A 150 -2.25 -29.09 -9.04
C ARG A 150 -2.50 -28.01 -8.00
N ALA A 151 -2.03 -26.80 -8.27
CA ALA A 151 -2.22 -25.65 -7.40
C ALA A 151 -2.39 -24.35 -8.20
N ALA A 152 -3.04 -23.38 -7.59
CA ALA A 152 -3.02 -21.98 -7.99
C ALA A 152 -2.07 -21.23 -7.05
N GLN A 153 -1.56 -20.11 -7.54
CA GLN A 153 -0.81 -19.15 -6.76
C GLN A 153 -1.47 -17.80 -6.94
N ILE A 154 -1.82 -17.16 -5.82
CA ILE A 154 -2.18 -15.74 -5.79
C ILE A 154 -0.89 -14.99 -5.50
N CYS A 155 -0.49 -14.12 -6.42
CA CYS A 155 0.74 -13.35 -6.34
C CYS A 155 0.42 -11.87 -6.21
N GLN A 156 0.90 -11.20 -5.16
CA GLN A 156 0.76 -9.75 -4.98
C GLN A 156 2.10 -9.08 -5.29
N GLY A 157 2.13 -8.31 -6.38
CA GLY A 157 3.31 -7.58 -6.85
C GLY A 157 3.54 -6.24 -6.17
N HIS A 158 2.66 -5.85 -5.25
CA HIS A 158 2.81 -4.69 -4.39
C HIS A 158 2.13 -4.96 -3.05
N CYS A 159 2.71 -4.47 -1.96
CA CYS A 159 2.10 -4.49 -0.63
C CYS A 159 2.01 -3.04 -0.13
N PRO A 160 0.80 -2.46 -0.02
CA PRO A 160 0.63 -1.07 0.44
C PRO A 160 1.12 -0.81 1.87
N ILE A 161 1.29 -1.88 2.67
CA ILE A 161 1.74 -1.83 4.05
C ILE A 161 3.04 -2.64 4.25
N GLN A 162 3.89 -2.73 3.22
CA GLN A 162 5.07 -3.60 3.23
C GLN A 162 5.97 -3.38 4.45
N GLU A 163 6.31 -2.13 4.72
CA GLU A 163 7.23 -1.76 5.79
C GLU A 163 6.60 -2.03 7.16
N LEU A 164 5.36 -1.59 7.36
CA LEU A 164 4.59 -1.86 8.58
C LEU A 164 4.43 -3.37 8.83
N ALA A 165 4.13 -4.16 7.81
CA ALA A 165 4.01 -5.62 7.93
C ALA A 165 5.36 -6.32 8.17
N GLY A 166 6.48 -5.64 7.96
CA GLY A 166 7.81 -6.13 8.33
C GLY A 166 8.05 -6.07 9.83
N GLU A 167 7.57 -5.01 10.49
CA GLU A 167 7.63 -4.83 11.94
C GLU A 167 6.50 -5.56 12.67
N PHE A 168 5.33 -5.67 12.03
CA PHE A 168 4.11 -6.25 12.60
C PHE A 168 3.59 -7.41 11.71
N PRO A 169 4.16 -8.63 11.84
CA PRO A 169 3.78 -9.79 11.03
C PRO A 169 2.31 -10.21 11.10
N GLN A 170 1.59 -9.77 12.13
CA GLN A 170 0.16 -9.99 12.37
C GLN A 170 -0.69 -9.56 11.16
N PHE A 171 -0.24 -8.56 10.38
CA PHE A 171 -0.89 -8.20 9.11
C PHE A 171 -0.78 -9.33 8.08
N CYS A 172 0.40 -9.92 7.90
CA CYS A 172 0.55 -11.05 6.98
C CYS A 172 -0.18 -12.30 7.47
N GLU A 173 -0.24 -12.52 8.78
CA GLU A 173 -1.01 -13.62 9.40
C GLU A 173 -2.50 -13.45 9.12
N GLU A 174 -3.10 -12.31 9.48
CA GLU A 174 -4.53 -12.07 9.31
C GLU A 174 -4.95 -12.02 7.83
N GLU A 175 -4.09 -11.55 6.92
CA GLU A 175 -4.34 -11.63 5.48
C GLU A 175 -4.38 -13.09 5.00
N THR A 176 -3.43 -13.92 5.48
CA THR A 176 -3.37 -15.34 5.11
C THR A 176 -4.59 -16.10 5.64
N ASP A 177 -4.99 -15.82 6.88
CA ASP A 177 -6.20 -16.39 7.48
C ASP A 177 -7.47 -15.93 6.74
N LEU A 178 -7.53 -14.66 6.32
CA LEU A 178 -8.60 -14.17 5.47
C LEU A 178 -8.67 -14.97 4.16
N PHE A 179 -7.54 -15.16 3.48
CA PHE A 179 -7.52 -15.92 2.22
C PHE A 179 -8.01 -17.36 2.44
N ALA A 180 -7.60 -18.02 3.52
CA ALA A 180 -8.08 -19.36 3.87
C ALA A 180 -9.61 -19.37 4.05
N ARG A 181 -10.17 -18.41 4.77
CA ARG A 181 -11.62 -18.29 5.00
C ARG A 181 -12.40 -18.04 3.70
N LEU A 182 -11.96 -17.09 2.88
CA LEU A 182 -12.67 -16.71 1.65
C LEU A 182 -12.61 -17.82 0.58
N LEU A 183 -11.47 -18.50 0.47
CA LEU A 183 -11.26 -19.58 -0.49
C LEU A 183 -11.76 -20.94 0.02
N GLN A 184 -12.05 -21.05 1.32
CA GLN A 184 -12.52 -22.28 2.00
C GLN A 184 -11.56 -23.47 1.82
N VAL A 185 -10.25 -23.19 1.80
CA VAL A 185 -9.18 -24.19 1.71
C VAL A 185 -7.97 -23.72 2.50
N ASP A 186 -7.17 -24.66 2.98
CA ASP A 186 -5.89 -24.35 3.62
C ASP A 186 -4.90 -23.80 2.59
N VAL A 187 -4.68 -22.49 2.66
CA VAL A 187 -3.67 -21.81 1.86
C VAL A 187 -2.33 -21.80 2.59
N ARG A 188 -1.24 -21.63 1.84
CA ARG A 188 0.11 -21.46 2.43
C ARG A 188 0.81 -20.28 1.82
N ARG A 189 1.32 -19.38 2.65
CA ARG A 189 2.23 -18.32 2.19
C ARG A 189 3.60 -18.94 1.90
N LEU A 190 4.09 -18.77 0.68
CA LEU A 190 5.39 -19.28 0.23
C LEU A 190 6.49 -18.20 0.28
N SER A 191 6.11 -16.93 0.10
CA SER A 191 7.01 -15.78 0.19
C SER A 191 6.22 -14.54 0.56
N THR A 192 6.87 -13.59 1.22
CA THR A 192 6.31 -12.26 1.50
C THR A 192 7.34 -11.18 1.17
N MET A 193 6.87 -10.02 0.73
CA MET A 193 7.72 -8.85 0.52
C MET A 193 8.34 -8.30 1.81
N PRO A 194 7.60 -8.24 2.93
CA PRO A 194 8.18 -7.82 4.22
C PRO A 194 9.41 -8.63 4.66
N THR A 195 9.50 -9.92 4.34
CA THR A 195 10.68 -10.75 4.66
C THR A 195 11.72 -10.78 3.53
N GLY A 196 11.69 -9.81 2.61
CA GLY A 196 12.67 -9.66 1.52
C GLY A 196 12.35 -10.40 0.22
N GLY A 197 11.15 -10.95 0.07
CA GLY A 197 10.70 -11.54 -1.20
C GLY A 197 10.37 -10.48 -2.26
N HIS A 198 10.55 -10.80 -3.54
CA HIS A 198 10.13 -9.90 -4.63
C HIS A 198 8.61 -9.87 -4.88
N VAL A 199 7.87 -10.81 -4.28
CA VAL A 199 6.42 -10.97 -4.45
C VAL A 199 5.87 -11.69 -3.22
N CYS A 200 4.69 -11.29 -2.75
CA CYS A 200 3.92 -12.12 -1.84
C CYS A 200 3.25 -13.25 -2.64
N ASN A 201 3.51 -14.51 -2.29
CA ASN A 201 2.98 -15.67 -3.01
C ASN A 201 2.20 -16.56 -2.06
N THR A 202 0.90 -16.73 -2.33
CA THR A 202 0.03 -17.64 -1.59
C THR A 202 -0.35 -18.82 -2.46
N HIS A 203 0.07 -20.01 -2.03
CA HIS A 203 -0.28 -21.28 -2.64
C HIS A 203 -1.69 -21.71 -2.24
N VAL A 204 -2.51 -22.03 -3.24
CA VAL A 204 -3.87 -22.52 -3.11
C VAL A 204 -3.98 -23.91 -3.76
N PRO A 205 -4.21 -24.99 -3.02
CA PRO A 205 -4.33 -26.32 -3.60
C PRO A 205 -5.56 -26.44 -4.52
N LEU A 206 -5.41 -27.04 -5.71
CA LEU A 206 -6.49 -27.22 -6.71
C LEU A 206 -6.87 -28.69 -6.96
N GLY A 207 -6.14 -29.66 -6.41
CA GLY A 207 -6.59 -31.06 -6.39
C GLY A 207 -7.94 -31.19 -5.70
N ARG A 208 -8.64 -32.35 -5.85
CA ARG A 208 -10.00 -32.61 -5.29
C ARG A 208 -10.22 -31.72 -4.08
N ALA A 209 -11.10 -30.72 -4.14
CA ALA A 209 -11.18 -29.57 -3.23
C ALA A 209 -11.38 -29.88 -1.71
N ALA A 210 -11.00 -31.05 -1.18
CA ALA A 210 -11.90 -31.83 -0.36
C ALA A 210 -11.29 -32.93 0.54
N HIS A 211 -10.02 -33.38 0.43
CA HIS A 211 -9.55 -34.45 1.37
C HIS A 211 -9.51 -34.02 2.85
N ALA A 212 -9.78 -32.76 3.17
CA ALA A 212 -10.01 -32.29 4.53
C ALA A 212 -10.72 -30.93 4.49
N SER A 213 -11.99 -30.82 4.11
CA SER A 213 -13.11 -31.04 5.03
C SER A 213 -13.35 -32.51 5.45
N LEU A 214 -12.85 -33.48 4.69
CA LEU A 214 -12.81 -34.92 5.02
C LEU A 214 -12.09 -35.30 6.36
N ILE A 215 -11.37 -34.40 7.06
CA ILE A 215 -10.95 -34.58 8.48
C ILE A 215 -11.82 -33.76 9.45
N ALA A 216 -12.44 -32.66 9.01
CA ALA A 216 -13.41 -31.91 9.84
C ALA A 216 -14.65 -32.75 10.23
N ALA A 217 -14.91 -33.90 9.57
CA ALA A 217 -15.95 -34.87 9.94
C ALA A 217 -15.43 -36.11 10.72
N SER A 218 -14.13 -36.38 10.77
CA SER A 218 -13.57 -37.54 11.49
C SER A 218 -13.16 -37.25 12.93
N GLY A 219 -13.43 -36.02 13.41
CA GLY A 219 -13.07 -35.52 14.74
C GLY A 219 -14.20 -34.89 15.54
N SER A 220 -15.48 -35.23 15.28
CA SER A 220 -16.49 -35.22 16.36
C SER A 220 -16.07 -36.29 17.36
N LYS A 221 -15.09 -35.95 18.21
CA LYS A 221 -14.53 -36.80 19.24
C LYS A 221 -15.62 -37.10 20.28
N ASN A 222 -16.37 -38.18 20.06
CA ASN A 222 -16.82 -39.16 21.06
C ASN A 222 -17.51 -40.33 20.37
#